data_AF-A0A524BA10-F1
#
_entry.id   AF-A0A524BA10-F1
#
_cell.length_a   1.000
_cell.length_b   1.000
_cell.length_c   1.000
_cell.angle_alpha   90.00
_cell.angle_beta   90.00
_cell.angle_gamma   90.00
#
_symmetry.space_group_name_H-M   'P 1'
#
loop_
_entity.id
_entity.type
_entity.pdbx_description
1 polymer ?
#
loop_
_entity_poly.entity_id
_entity_poly.type
_entity_poly.pdbx_seq_one_letter_code
_entity_poly.pdbx_strand_id
1 'polypeptide(L)'
;MWLLGSLCNPCRLSFNPGLIGQQYPPPATLATFHETPRALGFKTGRNAHPKNCQQLPLPSIAFLSGTLPSDAAAEQDRQTATEVATHPVLILMTDSDKLLTFVQVHKRRKP
;
A
#
# COMPACT_ATOMS: atom_id res chain seq x y z
N MET A 1 -5.11 2.87 5.20
CA MET A 1 -5.50 4.30 5.10
C MET A 1 -4.41 5.18 4.48
N TRP A 2 -3.18 5.17 4.99
CA TRP A 2 -2.11 6.04 4.48
C TRP A 2 -1.88 5.96 2.97
N LEU A 3 -1.85 4.77 2.37
CA LEU A 3 -1.69 4.59 0.92
C LEU A 3 -2.72 5.38 0.10
N LEU A 4 -3.98 5.34 0.50
CA LEU A 4 -5.06 6.01 -0.22
C LEU A 4 -4.95 7.53 -0.10
N GLY A 5 -4.59 8.02 1.08
CA GLY A 5 -4.29 9.44 1.29
C GLY A 5 -3.10 9.92 0.44
N SER A 6 -2.03 9.11 0.36
CA SER A 6 -0.87 9.40 -0.48
C SER A 6 -1.18 9.41 -1.97
N LEU A 7 -2.11 8.55 -2.45
CA LEU A 7 -2.60 8.60 -3.84
C LEU A 7 -3.46 9.84 -4.12
N CYS A 8 -4.29 10.26 -3.17
CA CYS A 8 -5.21 11.38 -3.38
C CYS A 8 -4.51 12.74 -3.43
N ASN A 9 -3.37 12.88 -2.74
CA ASN A 9 -2.63 14.14 -2.67
C ASN A 9 -2.19 14.69 -4.04
N PRO A 10 -1.47 13.93 -4.89
CA PRO A 10 -1.11 14.39 -6.24
C PRO A 10 -2.33 14.55 -7.16
N CYS A 11 -3.37 13.74 -6.97
CA CYS A 11 -4.59 13.79 -7.78
C CYS A 11 -5.58 14.90 -7.37
N ARG A 12 -5.27 15.68 -6.33
CA ARG A 12 -6.13 16.73 -5.75
C ARG A 12 -7.56 16.25 -5.43
N LEU A 13 -7.70 14.98 -5.03
CA LEU A 13 -8.99 14.40 -4.65
C LEU A 13 -9.31 14.70 -3.19
N SER A 14 -10.57 14.98 -2.91
CA SER A 14 -11.07 15.16 -1.54
C SER A 14 -11.10 13.82 -0.82
N PHE A 15 -10.05 13.53 -0.06
CA PHE A 15 -9.93 12.30 0.73
C PHE A 15 -10.29 12.56 2.19
N ASN A 16 -11.31 11.85 2.69
CA ASN A 16 -11.64 11.84 4.11
C ASN A 16 -11.53 10.40 4.66
N PRO A 17 -10.52 10.11 5.50
CA PRO A 17 -10.32 8.76 6.03
C PRO A 17 -11.47 8.30 6.93
N GLY A 18 -12.15 9.22 7.63
CA GLY A 18 -13.31 8.87 8.46
C GLY A 18 -14.47 8.33 7.64
N LEU A 19 -14.79 8.99 6.53
CA LEU A 19 -15.86 8.56 5.62
C LEU A 19 -15.53 7.22 4.93
N ILE A 20 -14.29 7.05 4.46
CA ILE A 20 -13.86 5.79 3.86
C ILE A 20 -13.92 4.65 4.87
N GLY A 21 -13.51 4.89 6.12
CA GLY A 21 -13.58 3.88 7.18
C GLY A 21 -15.02 3.48 7.55
N GLN A 22 -15.98 4.40 7.41
CA GLN A 22 -17.40 4.08 7.58
C GLN A 22 -17.99 3.31 6.40
N GLN A 23 -17.61 3.68 5.17
CA GLN A 23 -18.11 3.05 3.94
C GLN A 23 -17.51 1.66 3.72
N TYR A 24 -16.29 1.44 4.20
CA TYR A 24 -15.55 0.19 4.10
C TYR A 24 -15.09 -0.24 5.49
N PRO A 25 -16.02 -0.71 6.34
CA PRO A 25 -15.70 -1.14 7.69
C PRO A 25 -14.76 -2.36 7.65
N PRO A 26 -13.95 -2.57 8.69
CA PRO A 26 -13.15 -3.79 8.81
C PRO A 26 -14.03 -5.05 8.74
N PRO A 27 -13.52 -6.17 8.18
CA PRO A 27 -12.12 -6.42 7.79
C PRO A 27 -11.77 -5.85 6.41
N ALA A 28 -10.64 -5.12 6.34
CA ALA A 28 -10.12 -4.63 5.07
C ALA A 28 -9.46 -5.78 4.30
N THR A 29 -10.04 -6.15 3.16
CA THR A 29 -9.49 -7.19 2.26
C THR A 29 -8.79 -6.56 1.06
N LEU A 30 -8.06 -7.37 0.28
CA LEU A 30 -7.50 -6.92 -0.99
C LEU A 30 -8.59 -6.44 -1.98
N ALA A 31 -9.79 -7.04 -1.93
CA ALA A 31 -10.92 -6.59 -2.75
C ALA A 31 -11.35 -5.17 -2.34
N THR A 32 -11.53 -4.94 -1.04
CA THR A 32 -11.84 -3.62 -0.48
C THR A 32 -10.78 -2.57 -0.84
N PHE A 33 -9.52 -2.99 -0.90
CA PHE A 33 -8.41 -2.14 -1.34
C PHE A 33 -8.49 -1.74 -2.83
N HIS A 34 -9.09 -2.56 -3.69
CA HIS A 34 -9.34 -2.20 -5.09
C HIS A 34 -10.60 -1.37 -5.28
N GLU A 35 -11.60 -1.57 -4.44
CA GLU A 35 -12.89 -0.86 -4.49
C GLU A 35 -12.79 0.56 -3.94
N THR A 36 -12.10 0.76 -2.83
CA THR A 36 -11.97 2.08 -2.18
C THR A 36 -11.41 3.18 -3.10
N PRO A 37 -10.34 2.96 -3.91
CA PRO A 37 -9.86 3.98 -4.83
C PRO A 37 -10.79 4.13 -6.04
N ARG A 38 -11.48 3.06 -6.48
CA ARG A 38 -12.48 3.17 -7.56
C ARG A 38 -13.65 4.06 -7.17
N ALA A 39 -14.12 3.96 -5.93
CA ALA A 39 -15.16 4.85 -5.40
C ALA A 39 -14.70 6.32 -5.35
N LEU A 40 -13.39 6.57 -5.25
CA LEU A 40 -12.79 7.90 -5.34
C LEU A 40 -12.50 8.34 -6.79
N GLY A 41 -12.83 7.53 -7.80
CA GLY A 41 -12.64 7.84 -9.22
C GLY A 41 -11.34 7.34 -9.84
N PHE A 42 -10.52 6.56 -9.11
CA PHE A 42 -9.31 5.96 -9.67
C PHE A 42 -9.63 4.77 -10.57
N LYS A 43 -8.94 4.67 -11.71
CA LYS A 43 -8.88 3.45 -12.51
C LYS A 43 -7.85 2.50 -11.89
N THR A 44 -8.31 1.51 -11.14
CA THR A 44 -7.41 0.49 -10.55
C THR A 44 -7.35 -0.75 -11.43
N GLY A 45 -6.16 -1.33 -11.55
CA GLY A 45 -5.91 -2.59 -12.26
C GLY A 45 -4.86 -3.41 -11.52
N ARG A 46 -4.75 -4.69 -11.87
CA ARG A 46 -3.72 -5.59 -11.36
C ARG A 46 -2.81 -5.96 -12.51
N ASN A 47 -1.52 -5.68 -12.37
CA ASN A 47 -0.50 -6.05 -13.35
C ASN A 47 0.68 -6.68 -12.61
N ALA A 48 1.37 -7.61 -13.26
CA ALA A 48 2.67 -8.07 -12.78
C ALA A 48 3.66 -6.90 -12.78
N HIS A 49 4.64 -6.93 -11.88
CA HIS A 49 5.68 -5.91 -11.86
C HIS A 49 6.45 -5.95 -13.20
N PRO A 50 6.50 -4.83 -13.96
CA PRO A 50 7.16 -4.82 -15.25
C PRO A 50 8.68 -4.96 -15.08
N LYS A 51 9.35 -5.58 -16.05
CA LYS A 51 10.83 -5.64 -16.07
C LYS A 51 11.46 -4.25 -16.20
N ASN A 52 10.79 -3.36 -16.93
CA ASN A 52 11.18 -1.97 -17.05
C ASN A 52 10.30 -1.09 -16.15
N CYS A 53 10.91 -0.49 -15.14
CA CYS A 53 10.26 0.41 -14.20
C CYS A 53 9.59 1.63 -14.87
N GLN A 54 10.06 2.06 -16.04
CA GLN A 54 9.47 3.18 -16.81
C GLN A 54 8.06 2.88 -17.34
N GLN A 55 7.67 1.60 -17.43
CA GLN A 55 6.34 1.20 -17.89
C GLN A 55 5.29 1.21 -16.78
N LEU A 56 5.70 1.48 -15.54
CA LEU A 56 4.80 1.50 -14.39
C LEU A 56 3.94 2.79 -14.45
N PRO A 57 2.61 2.69 -14.36
CA PRO A 57 1.78 3.89 -14.17
C PRO A 57 2.09 4.50 -12.79
N LEU A 58 2.27 5.82 -12.70
CA LEU A 58 2.64 6.47 -11.44
C LEU A 58 1.59 7.50 -11.01
N PRO A 59 1.41 7.72 -9.70
CA PRO A 59 1.92 6.89 -8.59
C PRO A 59 1.31 5.47 -8.60
N SER A 60 2.06 4.48 -8.13
CA SER A 60 1.64 3.07 -8.14
C SER A 60 1.69 2.44 -6.76
N ILE A 61 0.90 1.38 -6.56
CA ILE A 61 0.95 0.56 -5.34
C ILE A 61 1.39 -0.84 -5.73
N ALA A 62 2.41 -1.35 -5.05
CA ALA A 62 2.82 -2.75 -5.13
C ALA A 62 2.63 -3.43 -3.77
N PHE A 63 2.70 -4.76 -3.77
CA PHE A 63 2.70 -5.56 -2.57
C PHE A 63 4.01 -6.33 -2.52
N LEU A 64 4.82 -6.10 -1.49
CA LEU A 64 6.07 -6.81 -1.27
C LEU A 64 5.78 -8.13 -0.56
N SER A 65 6.24 -9.23 -1.15
CA SER A 65 6.24 -10.54 -0.51
C SER A 65 7.51 -10.69 0.31
N GLY A 66 7.40 -10.77 1.62
CA GLY A 66 8.54 -11.00 2.53
C GLY A 66 8.58 -10.08 3.75
N THR A 67 9.56 -10.33 4.61
CA THR A 67 9.82 -9.59 5.85
C THR A 67 10.40 -8.21 5.53
N LEU A 68 9.73 -7.13 5.96
CA LEU A 68 10.31 -5.80 5.89
C LEU A 68 11.40 -5.64 6.95
N PRO A 69 12.40 -4.75 6.77
CA PRO A 69 13.44 -4.50 7.79
C PRO A 69 12.88 -4.10 9.17
N SER A 70 11.62 -3.62 9.22
CA SER A 70 10.93 -3.30 10.47
C SER A 70 10.37 -4.51 11.22
N ASP A 71 10.13 -5.64 10.54
CA ASP A 71 9.60 -6.86 11.17
C ASP A 71 10.69 -7.72 11.82
N ALA A 72 11.96 -7.51 11.45
CA ALA A 72 13.11 -8.19 12.03
C ALA A 72 13.25 -7.98 13.56
N ALA A 73 12.54 -6.99 14.13
CA ALA A 73 12.49 -6.75 15.57
C ALA A 73 11.32 -7.45 16.29
N ALA A 74 10.45 -8.18 15.59
CA ALA A 74 9.21 -8.76 16.13
C ALA A 74 9.11 -10.30 16.00
N GLU A 75 10.15 -10.97 15.49
CA GLU A 75 10.12 -12.41 15.13
C GLU A 75 10.27 -13.39 16.31
N GLN A 76 9.79 -13.04 17.51
CA GLN A 76 9.89 -13.94 18.67
C GLN A 76 8.60 -14.65 19.09
N ASP A 77 7.46 -14.41 18.46
CA ASP A 77 6.32 -15.29 18.75
C ASP A 77 5.29 -15.39 17.62
N ARG A 78 4.87 -16.62 17.37
CA ARG A 78 3.68 -17.07 16.62
C ARG A 78 3.84 -17.55 15.17
N GLN A 79 4.22 -18.83 15.10
CA GLN A 79 3.81 -19.78 14.07
C GLN A 79 2.28 -19.96 14.09
N THR A 80 1.59 -19.83 12.94
CA THR A 80 0.55 -20.73 12.37
C THR A 80 -0.23 -19.95 11.28
N ALA A 81 -0.40 -20.59 10.11
CA ALA A 81 -0.96 -20.11 8.84
C ALA A 81 0.04 -19.38 7.91
N THR A 82 0.52 -20.12 6.90
CA THR A 82 1.36 -19.66 5.78
C THR A 82 0.53 -18.78 4.83
N GLU A 83 0.14 -17.60 5.30
CA GLU A 83 -0.28 -16.51 4.41
C GLU A 83 0.95 -15.61 4.24
N VAL A 84 1.49 -15.56 3.01
CA VAL A 84 2.68 -14.75 2.72
C VAL A 84 2.30 -13.29 2.99
N ALA A 85 2.75 -12.76 4.13
CA ALA A 85 2.49 -11.39 4.55
C ALA A 85 2.91 -10.45 3.41
N THR A 86 1.91 -9.81 2.81
CA THR A 86 2.11 -8.93 1.66
C THR A 86 2.00 -7.50 2.13
N HIS A 87 3.15 -6.82 2.15
CA HIS A 87 3.25 -5.46 2.66
C HIS A 87 2.95 -4.47 1.53
N PRO A 88 1.90 -3.64 1.65
CA PRO A 88 1.57 -2.72 0.58
C PRO A 88 2.53 -1.52 0.62
N VAL A 89 3.06 -1.16 -0.54
CA VAL A 89 4.06 -0.10 -0.72
C VAL A 89 3.63 0.90 -1.77
N LEU A 90 3.94 2.17 -1.52
CA LEU A 90 3.77 3.23 -2.52
C LEU A 90 5.06 3.33 -3.33
N ILE A 91 4.93 3.25 -4.65
CA ILE A 91 6.02 3.45 -5.61
C ILE A 91 5.84 4.81 -6.27
N LEU A 92 6.87 5.64 -6.15
CA LEU A 92 7.03 6.90 -6.86
C LEU A 92 8.30 6.82 -7.70
N MET A 93 8.33 7.52 -8.83
CA MET A 93 9.54 7.69 -9.64
C MET A 93 10.15 9.06 -9.35
N THR A 94 11.46 9.12 -9.17
CA THR A 94 12.18 10.38 -8.93
C THR A 94 12.94 10.87 -10.15
N ASP A 95 13.49 9.94 -10.91
CA ASP A 95 14.21 10.14 -12.17
C ASP A 95 13.84 9.01 -13.14
N SER A 96 14.23 9.11 -14.41
CA SER A 96 13.91 8.13 -15.45
C SER A 96 14.34 6.68 -15.14
N ASP A 97 15.22 6.44 -14.15
CA ASP A 97 15.73 5.11 -13.80
C ASP A 97 15.59 4.73 -12.31
N LYS A 98 15.11 5.63 -11.45
CA LYS A 98 15.05 5.40 -10.00
C LYS A 98 13.62 5.39 -9.49
N LEU A 99 13.30 4.32 -8.76
CA LEU A 99 12.06 4.18 -8.02
C LEU A 99 12.32 4.40 -6.53
N LEU A 100 11.49 5.24 -5.91
CA LEU A 100 11.35 5.30 -4.46
C LEU A 100 10.20 4.42 -4.02
N THR A 101 10.47 3.57 -3.04
CA THR A 101 9.47 2.70 -2.41
C THR A 101 9.26 3.15 -0.97
N PHE A 102 8.02 3.49 -0.63
CA PHE A 102 7.65 3.92 0.70
C PHE A 102 6.79 2.85 1.38
N VAL A 103 7.24 2.42 2.56
CA VAL A 103 6.54 1.49 3.45
C VAL A 103 6.03 2.25 4.67
N GLN A 104 4.85 1.91 5.17
CA GLN A 104 4.40 2.43 6.46
C GLN A 104 5.04 1.62 7.59
N VAL A 105 5.89 2.27 8.37
CA VAL A 105 6.48 1.68 9.59
C VAL A 105 5.69 2.17 10.80
N HIS A 106 5.07 1.24 11.54
CA HIS A 106 4.42 1.57 12.80
C HIS A 106 5.49 1.60 13.90
N LYS A 107 5.80 2.78 14.45
CA LYS A 107 6.61 2.86 15.67
C LYS A 107 5.84 2.20 16.81
N ARG A 108 6.32 1.08 17.34
CA ARG A 108 5.81 0.55 18.61
C ARG A 108 6.06 1.60 19.69
N ARG A 109 4.99 2.11 20.29
CA ARG A 109 5.11 2.90 21.52
C ARG A 109 5.71 1.97 22.58
N LYS A 110 6.89 2.34 23.11
CA LYS A 110 7.43 1.66 24.30
C LYS A 110 6.49 1.93 25.49
N PRO A 111 6.30 0.93 26.38
CA PRO A 111 5.52 1.09 27.60
C PRO A 111 6.12 2.13 28.53
#